data_AF-A0AAQ4DPN6-F1
#
_entry.id   AF-A0AAQ4DPN6-F1
#
_cell.length_a   1.000
_cell.length_b   1.000
_cell.length_c   1.000
_cell.angle_alpha   90.00
_cell.angle_beta   90.00
_cell.angle_gamma   90.00
#
_symmetry.space_group_name_H-M   'P 1'
#
loop_
_entity.id
_entity.type
_entity.pdbx_description
1 polymer ?
#
loop_
_entity_poly.entity_id
_entity_poly.type
_entity_poly.pdbx_seq_one_letter_code
_entity_poly.pdbx_strand_id
1 'polypeptide(L)'
;MSSRSVRKTVVTTTTSSHSASTSQDRGDNEENPAGFQTPSEGGRSSSRHDRRSRSPLSQSRYTRIQEKNELANLNDRLAAYIDRVRELETENSRLTQQIETSQETRTREVTSVKNLYERELADARRAVDLTANEKAKLQLEAKKWQADAEALQAKLTKRDREWSIAERRATTLESQVVDLQGRLNQALAQLKDAENDRDELAKELDKVKKDLQNQILRVTDLSNQNKTLNEQLDFQKSLYEKELEEVRVVKQTEITEIDGRLKENYERKLADTLQELREQYESQMRLNREEMQSIYETKMHDLQDLLDRRSSDSSVTLDELHTYKTRLEGVNSRIAELESLNQSLSSRVRDLERLLEQERDWHTRALGAKEEEIQRLRAEMEQQLVEYRDLLDIKVALDLEIAAYRKLLEGEETRLNITPSSSPAGSTEMFVTPLRGTKRKRTFMSHHEEQSNTDAQVTASAKGDIEVSDHCIDGRYVTVHNKGTKEVPLGGWKVHSKAGNDEFTFKFQRTYTIKPGASITIWSSDCGVTHNPPGELVMRNTKWPKGEQKRTTLINTDGQEVAHRESRRHQFSRLTERSSGIGGAPGFRSDHIFHDNVDPNDPNRCSIM
;
A
#
# COMPACT_ATOMS: atom_id res chain seq x y z
N MET A 1 5.82 71.11 62.69
CA MET A 1 5.90 72.48 62.15
C MET A 1 4.89 73.34 62.90
N SER A 2 5.25 74.61 63.18
CA SER A 2 4.36 75.71 63.65
C SER A 2 3.60 75.56 65.00
N SER A 3 3.17 76.64 65.67
CA SER A 3 3.96 77.76 66.24
C SER A 3 3.05 78.79 66.94
N ARG A 4 3.08 78.86 68.28
CA ARG A 4 2.85 80.03 69.18
C ARG A 4 2.72 79.51 70.63
N SER A 5 3.41 79.98 71.68
CA SER A 5 4.11 81.24 72.03
C SER A 5 3.26 82.33 72.68
N VAL A 6 3.26 82.35 74.02
CA VAL A 6 3.20 83.57 74.85
C VAL A 6 4.31 83.46 75.92
N ARG A 7 4.98 84.56 76.26
CA ARG A 7 6.17 84.58 77.15
C ARG A 7 5.80 84.85 78.61
N LYS A 8 6.58 84.31 79.54
CA LYS A 8 6.86 84.94 80.85
C LYS A 8 8.19 85.70 80.75
N THR A 9 8.33 86.80 81.48
CA THR A 9 9.60 87.51 81.68
C THR A 9 9.88 87.61 83.17
N VAL A 10 11.04 87.08 83.58
CA VAL A 10 11.65 87.31 84.90
C VAL A 10 12.70 88.39 84.72
N VAL A 11 12.85 89.28 85.70
CA VAL A 11 14.01 90.15 85.83
C VAL A 11 14.60 89.92 87.22
N THR A 12 15.91 89.72 87.28
CA THR A 12 16.69 89.62 88.51
C THR A 12 18.07 90.18 88.21
N THR A 13 18.49 91.21 88.94
CA THR A 13 19.78 91.88 88.75
C THR A 13 20.45 92.03 90.11
N THR A 14 21.66 91.49 90.20
CA THR A 14 22.52 91.52 91.39
C THR A 14 23.68 92.49 91.19
N THR A 15 24.46 92.71 92.26
CA THR A 15 25.70 93.52 92.31
C THR A 15 25.47 95.04 92.23
N SER A 16 26.33 95.91 92.76
CA SER A 16 27.61 95.71 93.49
C SER A 16 27.75 96.70 94.66
N SER A 17 28.70 96.44 95.56
CA SER A 17 29.15 97.38 96.59
C SER A 17 30.24 98.33 96.07
N HIS A 18 30.41 99.49 96.70
CA HIS A 18 31.71 100.06 97.14
C HIS A 18 31.50 101.26 98.08
N SER A 19 32.57 101.89 98.58
CA SER A 19 32.56 102.73 99.79
C SER A 19 33.38 104.02 99.65
N ALA A 20 33.13 104.98 100.56
CA ALA A 20 33.96 106.18 100.86
C ALA A 20 34.05 107.27 99.75
N SER A 21 34.35 108.55 100.03
CA SER A 21 34.23 109.42 101.23
C SER A 21 34.50 110.89 100.83
N THR A 22 33.99 111.87 101.59
CA THR A 22 34.45 113.29 101.68
C THR A 22 34.39 114.13 100.37
N SER A 23 33.64 115.23 100.27
CA SER A 23 33.92 116.59 100.78
C SER A 23 32.63 117.43 100.60
N GLN A 24 32.14 118.29 101.49
CA GLN A 24 32.74 119.45 102.20
C GLN A 24 32.91 120.71 101.31
N ASP A 25 31.89 121.58 101.28
CA ASP A 25 32.06 123.05 101.27
C ASP A 25 30.83 123.76 101.92
N ARG A 26 30.96 125.08 102.10
CA ARG A 26 30.12 126.11 102.78
C ARG A 26 28.69 126.24 102.21
N GLY A 27 27.70 126.92 102.82
CA GLY A 27 27.74 128.15 103.65
C GLY A 27 27.63 129.40 102.76
N ASP A 28 26.88 130.47 103.05
CA ASP A 28 26.10 130.83 104.24
C ASP A 28 24.91 131.77 103.89
N ASN A 29 24.04 132.04 104.87
CA ASN A 29 23.09 133.17 105.01
C ASN A 29 22.27 132.87 106.29
N GLU A 30 22.73 133.19 107.50
CA GLU A 30 22.88 134.55 108.08
C GLU A 30 21.63 135.43 107.96
N GLU A 31 20.87 135.50 109.05
CA GLU A 31 20.65 136.77 109.74
C GLU A 31 20.57 136.54 111.26
N ASN A 32 21.59 137.03 111.97
CA ASN A 32 21.75 137.11 113.43
C ASN A 32 21.99 138.62 113.73
N PRO A 33 21.71 139.19 114.92
CA PRO A 33 22.49 138.90 116.15
C PRO A 33 21.58 138.79 117.41
N ALA A 34 21.94 138.15 118.53
CA ALA A 34 23.08 138.33 119.44
C ALA A 34 23.13 139.73 120.12
N GLY A 35 22.97 139.80 121.46
CA GLY A 35 22.76 141.10 122.14
C GLY A 35 22.75 141.10 123.68
N PHE A 36 23.68 140.36 124.29
CA PHE A 36 24.15 140.41 125.70
C PHE A 36 23.52 141.43 126.69
N GLN A 37 22.98 140.94 127.83
CA GLN A 37 23.01 141.69 129.09
C GLN A 37 23.28 140.81 130.33
N THR A 38 24.30 141.22 131.08
CA THR A 38 24.54 141.05 132.52
C THR A 38 25.26 142.34 132.99
N PRO A 39 25.45 142.62 134.29
CA PRO A 39 24.56 142.52 135.44
C PRO A 39 24.54 143.88 136.23
N SER A 40 24.39 143.83 137.56
CA SER A 40 24.82 144.85 138.56
C SER A 40 23.97 146.12 138.78
N GLU A 41 23.39 146.24 139.98
CA GLU A 41 23.71 147.28 141.01
C GLU A 41 22.97 146.94 142.34
N GLY A 42 23.29 147.51 143.52
CA GLY A 42 24.37 148.45 143.88
C GLY A 42 23.94 149.45 144.99
N GLY A 43 24.66 149.48 146.13
CA GLY A 43 24.38 150.42 147.25
C GLY A 43 23.98 149.69 148.55
N ARG A 44 24.53 149.93 149.76
CA ARG A 44 25.50 150.92 150.32
C ARG A 44 25.01 152.38 150.51
N SER A 45 24.66 152.67 151.77
CA SER A 45 25.22 153.75 152.64
C SER A 45 24.44 155.04 152.97
N SER A 46 24.44 155.34 154.28
CA SER A 46 24.45 156.66 154.95
C SER A 46 23.24 157.60 155.00
N SER A 47 22.53 157.57 156.15
CA SER A 47 22.27 158.74 157.02
C SER A 47 22.25 158.23 158.48
N ARG A 48 22.80 158.86 159.54
CA ARG A 48 22.97 160.26 159.99
C ARG A 48 21.72 160.96 160.54
N HIS A 49 21.25 160.47 161.69
CA HIS A 49 21.05 161.25 162.93
C HIS A 49 21.80 160.45 164.02
N ASP A 50 22.71 160.93 164.86
CA ASP A 50 23.00 162.24 165.48
C ASP A 50 21.96 162.72 166.52
N ARG A 51 22.49 163.15 167.68
CA ARG A 51 21.82 163.68 168.89
C ARG A 51 20.95 162.65 169.66
N ARG A 52 21.00 162.57 171.01
CA ARG A 52 21.72 163.41 172.01
C ARG A 52 21.76 162.70 173.39
N SER A 53 22.85 162.91 174.15
CA SER A 53 22.90 162.93 175.66
C SER A 53 22.49 161.67 176.44
N ARG A 54 23.10 161.24 177.56
CA ARG A 54 24.25 161.65 178.41
C ARG A 54 24.91 160.34 178.91
N SER A 55 26.22 160.23 179.10
CA SER A 55 27.08 160.80 180.18
C SER A 55 26.80 160.25 181.59
N PRO A 56 27.82 159.96 182.45
CA PRO A 56 27.74 158.95 183.52
C PRO A 56 27.54 159.50 184.96
N LEU A 57 27.70 158.58 185.94
CA LEU A 57 27.87 158.72 187.42
C LEU A 57 26.64 158.39 188.32
N SER A 58 26.92 157.67 189.42
CA SER A 58 26.31 157.65 190.80
C SER A 58 24.83 158.04 191.02
N GLN A 59 24.02 157.40 191.89
CA GLN A 59 24.32 156.57 193.07
C GLN A 59 23.09 155.72 193.48
N SER A 60 23.31 154.47 193.93
CA SER A 60 22.54 153.67 194.94
C SER A 60 22.31 152.20 194.52
N ARG A 61 22.39 151.26 195.48
CA ARG A 61 22.73 149.84 195.24
C ARG A 61 21.63 148.95 194.61
N TYR A 62 20.38 149.39 194.50
CA TYR A 62 19.24 148.46 194.52
C TYR A 62 18.98 147.67 193.23
N THR A 63 19.20 148.25 192.04
CA THR A 63 18.74 147.67 190.76
C THR A 63 19.55 146.49 190.23
N ARG A 64 20.86 146.43 190.48
CA ARG A 64 21.78 145.45 189.86
C ARG A 64 21.51 143.98 190.23
N ILE A 65 20.69 143.71 191.25
CA ILE A 65 20.34 142.33 191.64
C ILE A 65 19.27 141.73 190.72
N GLN A 66 18.47 142.56 190.05
CA GLN A 66 17.26 142.14 189.33
C GLN A 66 17.59 141.65 187.91
N GLU A 67 18.41 142.41 187.17
CA GLU A 67 18.90 142.06 185.82
C GLU A 67 19.58 140.68 185.77
N LYS A 68 20.30 140.30 186.84
CA LYS A 68 20.97 139.00 186.92
C LYS A 68 19.99 137.82 186.91
N ASN A 69 18.85 137.96 187.57
CA ASN A 69 17.83 136.90 187.64
C ASN A 69 17.07 136.77 186.31
N GLU A 70 16.87 137.88 185.59
CA GLU A 70 16.26 137.87 184.26
C GLU A 70 17.17 137.16 183.24
N LEU A 71 18.49 137.43 183.28
CA LEU A 71 19.48 136.72 182.46
C LEU A 71 19.58 135.21 182.79
N ALA A 72 19.42 134.82 184.05
CA ALA A 72 19.37 133.40 184.43
C ALA A 72 18.15 132.69 183.83
N ASN A 73 16.95 133.26 184.01
CA ASN A 73 15.69 132.71 183.49
C ASN A 73 15.66 132.67 181.95
N LEU A 74 16.34 133.62 181.28
CA LEU A 74 16.55 133.57 179.82
C LEU A 74 17.46 132.41 179.41
N ASN A 75 18.55 132.17 180.14
CA ASN A 75 19.46 131.04 179.90
C ASN A 75 18.78 129.69 180.16
N ASP A 76 17.96 129.56 181.20
CA ASP A 76 17.20 128.33 181.48
C ASP A 76 16.22 128.01 180.34
N ARG A 77 15.58 129.03 179.77
CA ARG A 77 14.76 128.90 178.55
C ARG A 77 15.57 128.53 177.31
N LEU A 78 16.78 129.08 177.15
CA LEU A 78 17.69 128.70 176.06
C LEU A 78 18.16 127.25 176.22
N ALA A 79 18.47 126.78 177.43
CA ALA A 79 18.81 125.39 177.70
C ALA A 79 17.66 124.44 177.32
N ALA A 80 16.44 124.72 177.79
CA ALA A 80 15.26 123.94 177.43
C ALA A 80 14.97 123.95 175.92
N TYR A 81 15.26 125.05 175.21
CA TYR A 81 15.14 125.11 173.76
C TYR A 81 16.25 124.32 173.04
N ILE A 82 17.50 124.39 173.51
CA ILE A 82 18.63 123.61 172.98
C ILE A 82 18.39 122.12 173.15
N ASP A 83 17.91 121.68 174.32
CA ASP A 83 17.60 120.28 174.55
C ASP A 83 16.39 119.82 173.72
N ARG A 84 15.37 120.68 173.52
CA ARG A 84 14.28 120.36 172.58
C ARG A 84 14.74 120.34 171.11
N VAL A 85 15.72 121.15 170.73
CA VAL A 85 16.35 121.06 169.39
C VAL A 85 17.13 119.74 169.27
N ARG A 86 17.89 119.31 170.29
CA ARG A 86 18.57 118.00 170.30
C ARG A 86 17.61 116.82 170.25
N GLU A 87 16.47 116.88 170.95
CA GLU A 87 15.40 115.90 170.81
C GLU A 87 14.88 115.85 169.37
N LEU A 88 14.66 117.00 168.73
CA LEU A 88 14.23 117.08 167.33
C LEU A 88 15.32 116.63 166.34
N GLU A 89 16.61 116.90 166.60
CA GLU A 89 17.73 116.43 165.79
C GLU A 89 17.90 114.90 165.89
N THR A 90 17.81 114.34 167.09
CA THR A 90 17.88 112.89 167.29
C THR A 90 16.63 112.18 166.76
N GLU A 91 15.44 112.77 166.89
CA GLU A 91 14.21 112.26 166.26
C GLU A 91 14.28 112.36 164.73
N ASN A 92 14.75 113.46 164.15
CA ASN A 92 14.90 113.61 162.71
C ASN A 92 15.97 112.66 162.14
N SER A 93 17.06 112.42 162.87
CA SER A 93 18.05 111.37 162.53
C SER A 93 17.44 109.97 162.60
N ARG A 94 16.61 109.67 163.61
CA ARG A 94 15.89 108.40 163.75
C ARG A 94 14.89 108.20 162.61
N LEU A 95 14.14 109.24 162.25
CA LEU A 95 13.19 109.23 161.13
C LEU A 95 13.93 109.09 159.80
N THR A 96 15.09 109.73 159.62
CA THR A 96 15.93 109.57 158.42
C THR A 96 16.40 108.13 158.27
N GLN A 97 16.95 107.52 159.33
CA GLN A 97 17.33 106.10 159.32
C GLN A 97 16.14 105.16 159.11
N GLN A 98 14.95 105.49 159.63
CA GLN A 98 13.72 104.74 159.40
C GLN A 98 13.23 104.85 157.94
N ILE A 99 13.41 106.02 157.30
CA ILE A 99 13.14 106.23 155.87
C ILE A 99 14.16 105.46 155.02
N GLU A 100 15.46 105.56 155.30
CA GLU A 100 16.52 104.84 154.58
C GLU A 100 16.33 103.33 154.66
N THR A 101 16.12 102.77 155.85
CA THR A 101 15.87 101.34 156.03
C THR A 101 14.57 100.88 155.37
N SER A 102 13.49 101.67 155.44
CA SER A 102 12.23 101.37 154.73
C SER A 102 12.35 101.49 153.21
N GLN A 103 13.22 102.37 152.71
CA GLN A 103 13.53 102.48 151.29
C GLN A 103 14.43 101.33 150.83
N GLU A 104 15.36 100.88 151.69
CA GLU A 104 16.22 99.72 151.41
C GLU A 104 15.45 98.40 151.42
N THR A 105 14.52 98.18 152.38
CA THR A 105 13.62 97.01 152.32
C THR A 105 12.73 97.06 151.10
N ARG A 106 12.09 98.19 150.81
CA ARG A 106 11.22 98.35 149.62
C ARG A 106 11.99 98.14 148.31
N THR A 107 13.22 98.61 148.19
CA THR A 107 14.04 98.38 146.97
C THR A 107 14.54 96.93 146.88
N ARG A 108 14.89 96.28 147.99
CA ARG A 108 15.16 94.83 148.04
C ARG A 108 13.94 94.00 147.65
N GLU A 109 12.76 94.33 148.17
CA GLU A 109 11.48 93.67 147.84
C GLU A 109 11.13 93.83 146.36
N VAL A 110 11.17 95.06 145.83
CA VAL A 110 10.93 95.33 144.40
C VAL A 110 11.95 94.59 143.51
N THR A 111 13.22 94.53 143.92
CA THR A 111 14.26 93.77 143.19
C THR A 111 14.02 92.27 143.28
N SER A 112 13.59 91.74 144.43
CA SER A 112 13.26 90.33 144.62
C SER A 112 12.05 89.93 143.76
N VAL A 113 10.96 90.70 143.80
CA VAL A 113 9.77 90.50 142.96
C VAL A 113 10.09 90.64 141.47
N LYS A 114 10.95 91.60 141.08
CA LYS A 114 11.46 91.71 139.71
C LYS A 114 12.23 90.46 139.28
N ASN A 115 13.17 89.99 140.09
CA ASN A 115 13.98 88.80 139.78
C ASN A 115 13.12 87.53 139.67
N LEU A 116 12.06 87.42 140.49
CA LEU A 116 11.06 86.36 140.38
C LEU A 116 10.31 86.45 139.04
N TYR A 117 9.75 87.61 138.68
CA TYR A 117 9.06 87.77 137.39
C TYR A 117 9.99 87.61 136.18
N GLU A 118 11.25 88.03 136.26
CA GLU A 118 12.24 87.83 135.18
C GLU A 118 12.57 86.34 135.01
N ARG A 119 12.60 85.58 136.10
CA ARG A 119 12.74 84.11 136.07
C ARG A 119 11.51 83.41 135.53
N GLU A 120 10.31 83.70 136.03
CA GLU A 120 9.06 83.10 135.52
C GLU A 120 8.87 83.42 134.03
N LEU A 121 9.23 84.63 133.59
CA LEU A 121 9.20 85.01 132.18
C LEU A 121 10.24 84.27 131.34
N ALA A 122 11.44 84.00 131.88
CA ALA A 122 12.45 83.17 131.22
C ALA A 122 12.00 81.70 131.12
N ASP A 123 11.38 81.17 132.17
CA ASP A 123 10.94 79.77 132.24
C ASP A 123 9.71 79.53 131.35
N ALA A 124 8.79 80.50 131.29
CA ALA A 124 7.69 80.52 130.33
C ALA A 124 8.19 80.62 128.87
N ARG A 125 9.20 81.45 128.58
CA ARG A 125 9.84 81.51 127.25
C ARG A 125 10.47 80.16 126.87
N ARG A 126 11.24 79.54 127.78
CA ARG A 126 11.82 78.20 127.56
C ARG A 126 10.75 77.13 127.31
N ALA A 127 9.60 77.21 127.99
CA ALA A 127 8.47 76.31 127.73
C ALA A 127 7.84 76.53 126.34
N VAL A 128 7.69 77.79 125.91
CA VAL A 128 7.23 78.12 124.54
C VAL A 128 8.23 77.62 123.49
N ASP A 129 9.54 77.81 123.69
CA ASP A 129 10.56 77.34 122.76
C ASP A 129 10.61 75.80 122.67
N LEU A 130 10.52 75.09 123.80
CA LEU A 130 10.48 73.63 123.82
C LEU A 130 9.21 73.09 123.13
N THR A 131 8.03 73.60 123.49
CA THR A 131 6.76 73.16 122.87
C THR A 131 6.66 73.55 121.39
N ALA A 132 7.26 74.65 120.96
CA ALA A 132 7.38 75.00 119.54
C ALA A 132 8.30 74.03 118.78
N ASN A 133 9.42 73.63 119.38
CA ASN A 133 10.33 72.64 118.80
C ASN A 133 9.69 71.23 118.74
N GLU A 134 8.95 70.82 119.77
CA GLU A 134 8.19 69.56 119.78
C GLU A 134 7.07 69.56 118.75
N LYS A 135 6.30 70.65 118.67
CA LYS A 135 5.29 70.86 117.63
C LYS A 135 5.91 70.82 116.22
N ALA A 136 7.08 71.39 116.01
CA ALA A 136 7.80 71.33 114.74
C ALA A 136 8.24 69.89 114.39
N LYS A 137 8.78 69.13 115.35
CA LYS A 137 9.11 67.70 115.16
C LYS A 137 7.88 66.88 114.78
N LEU A 138 6.80 66.98 115.56
CA LEU A 138 5.55 66.27 115.31
C LEU A 138 4.90 66.66 113.97
N GLN A 139 5.03 67.92 113.53
CA GLN A 139 4.59 68.35 112.20
C GLN A 139 5.46 67.79 111.05
N LEU A 140 6.76 67.61 111.26
CA LEU A 140 7.64 66.96 110.29
C LEU A 140 7.36 65.45 110.22
N GLU A 141 7.14 64.79 111.36
CA GLU A 141 6.76 63.39 111.43
C GLU A 141 5.38 63.15 110.79
N ALA A 142 4.37 63.98 111.09
CA ALA A 142 3.06 63.90 110.46
C ALA A 142 3.13 64.07 108.94
N LYS A 143 3.93 65.03 108.43
CA LYS A 143 4.18 65.19 106.99
C LYS A 143 4.90 64.01 106.38
N LYS A 144 5.85 63.40 107.09
CA LYS A 144 6.54 62.18 106.65
C LYS A 144 5.55 61.01 106.54
N TRP A 145 4.76 60.75 107.59
CA TRP A 145 3.76 59.68 107.59
C TRP A 145 2.67 59.91 106.54
N GLN A 146 2.27 61.16 106.28
CA GLN A 146 1.39 61.50 105.16
C GLN A 146 2.02 61.14 103.82
N ALA A 147 3.27 61.56 103.56
CA ALA A 147 3.97 61.27 102.31
C ALA A 147 4.22 59.75 102.12
N ASP A 148 4.54 59.03 103.19
CA ASP A 148 4.67 57.56 103.18
C ASP A 148 3.32 56.89 102.88
N ALA A 149 2.21 57.38 103.43
CA ALA A 149 0.86 56.90 103.15
C ALA A 149 0.40 57.19 101.71
N GLU A 150 0.62 58.40 101.20
CA GLU A 150 0.35 58.77 99.81
C GLU A 150 1.19 57.91 98.84
N ALA A 151 2.47 57.65 99.15
CA ALA A 151 3.33 56.77 98.37
C ALA A 151 2.90 55.29 98.43
N LEU A 152 2.34 54.82 99.55
CA LEU A 152 1.75 53.48 99.66
C LEU A 152 0.43 53.38 98.89
N GLN A 153 -0.43 54.40 98.93
CA GLN A 153 -1.67 54.45 98.15
C GLN A 153 -1.38 54.51 96.63
N ALA A 154 -0.34 55.23 96.21
CA ALA A 154 0.13 55.24 94.82
C ALA A 154 0.70 53.87 94.38
N LYS A 155 1.35 53.12 95.29
CA LYS A 155 1.80 51.74 95.03
C LYS A 155 0.62 50.77 94.94
N LEU A 156 -0.36 50.87 95.84
CA LEU A 156 -1.56 50.03 95.86
C LEU A 156 -2.36 50.23 94.57
N THR A 157 -2.77 51.46 94.26
CA THR A 157 -3.52 51.79 93.03
C THR A 157 -2.76 51.45 91.74
N LYS A 158 -1.42 51.37 91.76
CA LYS A 158 -0.63 50.81 90.66
C LYS A 158 -0.75 49.27 90.59
N ARG A 159 -0.64 48.57 91.72
CA ARG A 159 -0.82 47.11 91.80
C ARG A 159 -2.23 46.69 91.38
N ASP A 160 -3.27 47.40 91.79
CA ASP A 160 -4.67 47.11 91.44
C ASP A 160 -4.89 47.19 89.91
N ARG A 161 -4.28 48.19 89.25
CA ARG A 161 -4.31 48.34 87.79
C ARG A 161 -3.56 47.22 87.09
N GLU A 162 -2.36 46.88 87.55
CA GLU A 162 -1.57 45.76 87.00
C GLU A 162 -2.29 44.42 87.19
N TRP A 163 -2.93 44.21 88.33
CA TRP A 163 -3.73 43.02 88.63
C TRP A 163 -4.97 42.91 87.73
N SER A 164 -5.77 43.98 87.57
CA SER A 164 -6.94 43.94 86.66
C SER A 164 -6.53 43.80 85.19
N ILE A 165 -5.34 44.28 84.78
CA ILE A 165 -4.79 44.00 83.44
C ILE A 165 -4.41 42.51 83.30
N ALA A 166 -3.81 41.91 84.35
CA ALA A 166 -3.48 40.48 84.36
C ALA A 166 -4.73 39.58 84.35
N GLU A 167 -5.76 39.93 85.13
CA GLU A 167 -7.07 39.26 85.19
C GLU A 167 -7.79 39.28 83.84
N ARG A 168 -7.86 40.45 83.18
CA ARG A 168 -8.40 40.58 81.80
C ARG A 168 -7.60 39.75 80.79
N ARG A 169 -6.28 39.64 80.98
CA ARG A 169 -5.44 38.78 80.13
C ARG A 169 -5.68 37.29 80.40
N ALA A 170 -5.85 36.88 81.66
CA ALA A 170 -6.17 35.51 82.02
C ALA A 170 -7.50 35.06 81.41
N THR A 171 -8.58 35.82 81.65
CA THR A 171 -9.91 35.56 81.07
C THR A 171 -9.93 35.55 79.54
N THR A 172 -9.12 36.40 78.87
CA THR A 172 -8.95 36.37 77.40
C THR A 172 -8.20 35.12 76.92
N LEU A 173 -7.25 34.60 77.70
CA LEU A 173 -6.54 33.36 77.38
C LEU A 173 -7.43 32.13 77.67
N GLU A 174 -8.24 32.16 78.72
CA GLU A 174 -9.22 31.13 79.05
C GLU A 174 -10.28 30.99 77.94
N SER A 175 -10.83 32.10 77.42
CA SER A 175 -11.76 32.05 76.28
C SER A 175 -11.09 31.49 75.02
N GLN A 176 -9.82 31.86 74.76
CA GLN A 176 -9.05 31.30 73.64
C GLN A 176 -8.80 29.79 73.80
N VAL A 177 -8.57 29.30 75.02
CA VAL A 177 -8.44 27.86 75.30
C VAL A 177 -9.76 27.13 75.03
N VAL A 178 -10.89 27.69 75.46
CA VAL A 178 -12.23 27.13 75.18
C VAL A 178 -12.53 27.12 73.68
N ASP A 179 -12.25 28.20 72.96
CA ASP A 179 -12.42 28.28 71.50
C ASP A 179 -11.56 27.24 70.76
N LEU A 180 -10.31 27.05 71.19
CA LEU A 180 -9.38 26.07 70.60
C LEU A 180 -9.79 24.63 70.94
N GLN A 181 -10.29 24.37 72.15
CA GLN A 181 -10.88 23.07 72.52
C GLN A 181 -12.13 22.76 71.68
N GLY A 182 -13.01 23.74 71.47
CA GLY A 182 -14.17 23.61 70.60
C GLY A 182 -13.79 23.24 69.15
N ARG A 183 -12.82 23.95 68.58
CA ARG A 183 -12.28 23.68 67.23
C ARG A 183 -11.59 22.32 67.15
N LEU A 184 -10.83 21.93 68.17
CA LEU A 184 -10.19 20.61 68.24
C LEU A 184 -11.23 19.49 68.26
N ASN A 185 -12.26 19.61 69.10
CA ASN A 185 -13.35 18.64 69.18
C ASN A 185 -14.13 18.54 67.86
N GLN A 186 -14.37 19.67 67.18
CA GLN A 186 -14.98 19.69 65.85
C GLN A 186 -14.10 18.98 64.80
N ALA A 187 -12.79 19.23 64.79
CA ALA A 187 -11.85 18.59 63.88
C ALA A 187 -11.72 17.07 64.15
N LEU A 188 -11.78 16.65 65.43
CA LEU A 188 -11.79 15.23 65.80
C LEU A 188 -13.07 14.51 65.38
N ALA A 189 -14.24 15.19 65.44
CA ALA A 189 -15.48 14.65 64.88
C ALA A 189 -15.38 14.49 63.35
N GLN A 190 -14.95 15.54 62.64
CA GLN A 190 -14.77 15.51 61.18
C GLN A 190 -13.75 14.45 60.73
N LEU A 191 -12.67 14.24 61.50
CA LEU A 191 -11.71 13.16 61.24
C LEU A 191 -12.38 11.79 61.35
N LYS A 192 -13.14 11.55 62.42
CA LYS A 192 -13.84 10.28 62.64
C LYS A 192 -14.89 10.01 61.56
N ASP A 193 -15.64 11.03 61.14
CA ASP A 193 -16.63 10.90 60.08
C ASP A 193 -15.94 10.53 58.75
N ALA A 194 -14.84 11.20 58.39
CA ALA A 194 -14.03 10.85 57.22
C ALA A 194 -13.34 9.47 57.32
N GLU A 195 -13.03 8.98 58.53
CA GLU A 195 -12.55 7.61 58.75
C GLU A 195 -13.66 6.57 58.51
N ASN A 196 -14.90 6.86 58.91
CA ASN A 196 -16.05 6.01 58.59
C ASN A 196 -16.29 5.97 57.07
N ASP A 197 -16.34 7.13 56.40
CA ASP A 197 -16.52 7.25 54.95
C ASP A 197 -15.44 6.46 54.19
N ARG A 198 -14.17 6.60 54.60
CA ARG A 198 -13.03 5.84 54.06
C ARG A 198 -13.26 4.33 54.20
N ASP A 199 -13.70 3.89 55.37
CA ASP A 199 -13.89 2.46 55.65
C ASP A 199 -15.16 1.89 55.02
N GLU A 200 -16.15 2.71 54.66
CA GLU A 200 -17.28 2.30 53.82
C GLU A 200 -16.87 2.20 52.35
N LEU A 201 -16.21 3.23 51.79
CA LEU A 201 -15.66 3.21 50.44
C LEU A 201 -14.65 2.06 50.23
N ALA A 202 -13.87 1.71 51.26
CA ALA A 202 -12.98 0.54 51.22
C ALA A 202 -13.74 -0.79 51.10
N LYS A 203 -14.89 -0.94 51.78
CA LYS A 203 -15.77 -2.11 51.67
C LYS A 203 -16.45 -2.16 50.30
N GLU A 204 -16.86 -1.02 49.74
CA GLU A 204 -17.42 -0.96 48.39
C GLU A 204 -16.39 -1.30 47.32
N LEU A 205 -15.17 -0.78 47.44
CA LEU A 205 -14.06 -1.11 46.56
C LEU A 205 -13.71 -2.62 46.58
N ASP A 206 -13.80 -3.27 47.75
CA ASP A 206 -13.62 -4.72 47.88
C ASP A 206 -14.76 -5.52 47.21
N LYS A 207 -16.04 -5.12 47.38
CA LYS A 207 -17.17 -5.70 46.64
C LYS A 207 -16.96 -5.60 45.13
N VAL A 208 -16.69 -4.40 44.61
CA VAL A 208 -16.51 -4.14 43.16
C VAL A 208 -15.30 -4.90 42.61
N LYS A 209 -14.22 -5.07 43.38
CA LYS A 209 -13.08 -5.93 42.99
C LYS A 209 -13.49 -7.40 42.86
N LYS A 210 -14.28 -7.93 43.80
CA LYS A 210 -14.78 -9.31 43.77
C LYS A 210 -15.75 -9.53 42.61
N ASP A 211 -16.66 -8.58 42.38
CA ASP A 211 -17.58 -8.62 41.23
C ASP A 211 -16.81 -8.58 39.90
N LEU A 212 -15.79 -7.74 39.78
CA LEU A 212 -14.91 -7.71 38.60
C LEU A 212 -14.17 -9.04 38.42
N GLN A 213 -13.63 -9.65 39.48
CA GLN A 213 -13.00 -10.98 39.42
C GLN A 213 -14.00 -12.07 38.97
N ASN A 214 -15.22 -12.05 39.49
CA ASN A 214 -16.30 -12.97 39.10
C ASN A 214 -16.69 -12.79 37.62
N GLN A 215 -16.75 -11.56 37.11
CA GLN A 215 -17.01 -11.29 35.69
C GLN A 215 -15.83 -11.71 34.80
N ILE A 216 -14.58 -11.52 35.23
CA ILE A 216 -13.39 -12.00 34.50
C ILE A 216 -13.44 -13.53 34.37
N LEU A 217 -13.70 -14.25 35.47
CA LEU A 217 -13.87 -15.71 35.47
C LEU A 217 -14.98 -16.14 34.50
N ARG A 218 -16.15 -15.52 34.59
CA ARG A 218 -17.29 -15.80 33.69
C ARG A 218 -16.96 -15.52 32.21
N VAL A 219 -16.19 -14.48 31.91
CA VAL A 219 -15.72 -14.19 30.54
C VAL A 219 -14.71 -15.24 30.07
N THR A 220 -13.80 -15.71 30.93
CA THR A 220 -12.89 -16.82 30.56
C THR A 220 -13.63 -18.13 30.34
N ASP A 221 -14.63 -18.45 31.16
CA ASP A 221 -15.45 -19.66 31.02
C ASP A 221 -16.25 -19.63 29.71
N LEU A 222 -16.93 -18.51 29.41
CA LEU A 222 -17.64 -18.31 28.15
C LEU A 222 -16.69 -18.32 26.94
N SER A 223 -15.48 -17.78 27.06
CA SER A 223 -14.46 -17.86 26.01
C SER A 223 -14.02 -19.29 25.74
N ASN A 224 -13.82 -20.09 26.79
CA ASN A 224 -13.44 -21.50 26.66
C ASN A 224 -14.59 -22.35 26.09
N GLN A 225 -15.84 -22.12 26.51
CA GLN A 225 -17.02 -22.74 25.90
C GLN A 225 -17.15 -22.41 24.41
N ASN A 226 -16.90 -21.15 24.01
CA ASN A 226 -16.91 -20.77 22.59
C ASN A 226 -15.80 -21.45 21.78
N LYS A 227 -14.60 -21.64 22.36
CA LYS A 227 -13.52 -22.42 21.71
C LYS A 227 -13.95 -23.87 21.49
N THR A 228 -14.43 -24.54 22.53
CA THR A 228 -14.88 -25.94 22.43
C THR A 228 -16.04 -26.10 21.44
N LEU A 229 -16.99 -25.16 21.40
CA LEU A 229 -18.06 -25.16 20.39
C LEU A 229 -17.53 -24.92 18.97
N ASN A 230 -16.54 -24.05 18.79
CA ASN A 230 -15.91 -23.83 17.48
C ASN A 230 -15.09 -25.05 17.03
N GLU A 231 -14.34 -25.68 17.94
CA GLU A 231 -13.59 -26.92 17.70
C GLU A 231 -14.54 -28.07 17.31
N GLN A 232 -15.70 -28.20 17.98
CA GLN A 232 -16.75 -29.15 17.61
C GLN A 232 -17.37 -28.82 16.24
N LEU A 233 -17.63 -27.54 15.95
CA LEU A 233 -18.18 -27.10 14.67
C LEU A 233 -17.20 -27.37 13.51
N ASP A 234 -15.91 -27.11 13.70
CA ASP A 234 -14.88 -27.34 12.68
C ASP A 234 -14.57 -28.83 12.50
N PHE A 235 -14.66 -29.64 13.57
CA PHE A 235 -14.69 -31.10 13.47
C PHE A 235 -15.90 -31.60 12.65
N GLN A 236 -17.10 -31.09 12.93
CA GLN A 236 -18.32 -31.44 12.17
C GLN A 236 -18.21 -31.04 10.69
N LYS A 237 -17.69 -29.85 10.38
CA LYS A 237 -17.41 -29.44 8.99
C LYS A 237 -16.45 -30.43 8.31
N SER A 238 -15.34 -30.78 8.95
CA SER A 238 -14.36 -31.72 8.39
C SER A 238 -14.91 -33.14 8.24
N LEU A 239 -15.85 -33.55 9.10
CA LEU A 239 -16.57 -34.81 8.96
C LEU A 239 -17.52 -34.77 7.75
N TYR A 240 -18.40 -33.78 7.66
CA TYR A 240 -19.32 -33.63 6.53
C TYR A 240 -18.60 -33.42 5.18
N GLU A 241 -17.44 -32.74 5.19
CA GLU A 241 -16.60 -32.59 3.99
C GLU A 241 -16.01 -33.94 3.52
N LYS A 242 -15.62 -34.81 4.46
CA LYS A 242 -15.20 -36.19 4.16
C LYS A 242 -16.36 -37.07 3.70
N GLU A 243 -17.50 -37.02 4.38
CA GLU A 243 -18.71 -37.76 3.97
C GLU A 243 -19.17 -37.34 2.55
N LEU A 244 -19.11 -36.05 2.23
CA LEU A 244 -19.38 -35.53 0.89
C LEU A 244 -18.34 -36.00 -0.14
N GLU A 245 -17.05 -36.07 0.22
CA GLU A 245 -16.00 -36.56 -0.68
C GLU A 245 -16.08 -38.08 -0.89
N GLU A 246 -16.39 -38.86 0.14
CA GLU A 246 -16.66 -40.30 0.02
C GLU A 246 -17.89 -40.55 -0.88
N VAL A 247 -18.97 -39.79 -0.71
CA VAL A 247 -20.15 -39.86 -1.61
C VAL A 247 -19.81 -39.43 -3.04
N ARG A 248 -18.97 -38.40 -3.23
CA ARG A 248 -18.48 -37.99 -4.57
C ARG A 248 -17.65 -39.10 -5.21
N VAL A 249 -16.72 -39.71 -4.47
CA VAL A 249 -15.87 -40.81 -4.97
C VAL A 249 -16.74 -42.01 -5.34
N VAL A 250 -17.66 -42.44 -4.48
CA VAL A 250 -18.59 -43.55 -4.77
C VAL A 250 -19.45 -43.26 -6.01
N LYS A 251 -19.99 -42.05 -6.14
CA LYS A 251 -20.77 -41.66 -7.34
C LYS A 251 -19.90 -41.51 -8.59
N GLN A 252 -18.65 -41.06 -8.47
CA GLN A 252 -17.71 -41.00 -9.58
C GLN A 252 -17.33 -42.42 -10.04
N THR A 253 -17.12 -43.38 -9.12
CA THR A 253 -16.89 -44.78 -9.48
C THR A 253 -18.11 -45.41 -10.15
N GLU A 254 -19.32 -45.18 -9.62
CA GLU A 254 -20.58 -45.66 -10.21
C GLU A 254 -20.77 -45.11 -11.63
N ILE A 255 -20.49 -43.83 -11.86
CA ILE A 255 -20.51 -43.22 -13.20
C ILE A 255 -19.47 -43.88 -14.11
N THR A 256 -18.20 -44.05 -13.67
CA THR A 256 -17.18 -44.70 -14.51
C THR A 256 -17.45 -46.17 -14.79
N GLU A 257 -18.13 -46.88 -13.89
CA GLU A 257 -18.60 -48.25 -14.15
C GLU A 257 -19.74 -48.27 -15.17
N ILE A 258 -20.69 -47.34 -15.08
CA ILE A 258 -21.79 -47.21 -16.06
C ILE A 258 -21.22 -46.83 -17.43
N ASP A 259 -20.33 -45.84 -17.52
CA ASP A 259 -19.66 -45.43 -18.75
C ASP A 259 -18.79 -46.56 -19.31
N GLY A 260 -18.08 -47.30 -18.45
CA GLY A 260 -17.29 -48.48 -18.84
C GLY A 260 -18.15 -49.58 -19.44
N ARG A 261 -19.24 -49.97 -18.76
CA ARG A 261 -20.22 -50.95 -19.26
C ARG A 261 -20.93 -50.46 -20.53
N LEU A 262 -21.21 -49.16 -20.63
CA LEU A 262 -21.85 -48.55 -21.81
C LEU A 262 -20.89 -48.57 -23.01
N LYS A 263 -19.62 -48.21 -22.80
CA LYS A 263 -18.54 -48.31 -23.79
C LYS A 263 -18.33 -49.75 -24.25
N GLU A 264 -18.23 -50.70 -23.33
CA GLU A 264 -18.12 -52.14 -23.65
C GLU A 264 -19.33 -52.63 -24.48
N ASN A 265 -20.54 -52.19 -24.16
CA ASN A 265 -21.74 -52.53 -24.93
C ASN A 265 -21.79 -51.85 -26.32
N TYR A 266 -21.22 -50.66 -26.48
CA TYR A 266 -21.04 -50.05 -27.81
C TYR A 266 -19.93 -50.74 -28.61
N GLU A 267 -18.81 -51.09 -27.99
CA GLU A 267 -17.70 -51.83 -28.61
C GLU A 267 -18.14 -53.23 -29.03
N ARG A 268 -18.93 -53.93 -28.19
CA ARG A 268 -19.56 -55.21 -28.52
C ARG A 268 -20.51 -55.07 -29.72
N LYS A 269 -21.48 -54.15 -29.69
CA LYS A 269 -22.42 -53.93 -30.82
C LYS A 269 -21.70 -53.52 -32.11
N LEU A 270 -20.62 -52.75 -32.02
CA LEU A 270 -19.80 -52.37 -33.15
C LEU A 270 -19.01 -53.58 -33.69
N ALA A 271 -18.47 -54.43 -32.82
CA ALA A 271 -17.84 -55.68 -33.23
C ALA A 271 -18.86 -56.65 -33.87
N ASP A 272 -20.04 -56.81 -33.27
CA ASP A 272 -21.13 -57.65 -33.79
C ASP A 272 -21.56 -57.19 -35.20
N THR A 273 -21.80 -55.88 -35.39
CA THR A 273 -22.19 -55.33 -36.71
C THR A 273 -21.06 -55.32 -37.73
N LEU A 274 -19.80 -55.18 -37.31
CA LEU A 274 -18.64 -55.38 -38.20
C LEU A 274 -18.42 -56.85 -38.56
N GLN A 275 -18.75 -57.79 -37.66
CA GLN A 275 -18.75 -59.22 -37.95
C GLN A 275 -19.88 -59.60 -38.90
N GLU A 276 -21.11 -59.13 -38.65
CA GLU A 276 -22.25 -59.35 -39.55
C GLU A 276 -21.97 -58.79 -40.95
N LEU A 277 -21.38 -57.60 -41.05
CA LEU A 277 -20.95 -57.03 -42.34
C LEU A 277 -19.86 -57.88 -43.03
N ARG A 278 -18.91 -58.45 -42.28
CA ARG A 278 -17.91 -59.39 -42.82
C ARG A 278 -18.57 -60.68 -43.29
N GLU A 279 -19.44 -61.28 -42.50
CA GLU A 279 -20.18 -62.50 -42.85
C GLU A 279 -21.09 -62.27 -44.07
N GLN A 280 -21.69 -61.09 -44.21
CA GLN A 280 -22.42 -60.70 -45.43
C GLN A 280 -21.48 -60.60 -46.65
N TYR A 281 -20.31 -59.98 -46.52
CA TYR A 281 -19.33 -59.93 -47.63
C TYR A 281 -18.73 -61.31 -47.95
N GLU A 282 -18.40 -62.13 -46.95
CA GLU A 282 -17.90 -63.49 -47.15
C GLU A 282 -18.97 -64.39 -47.77
N SER A 283 -20.24 -64.25 -47.37
CA SER A 283 -21.38 -64.95 -47.99
C SER A 283 -21.61 -64.48 -49.43
N GLN A 284 -21.53 -63.17 -49.72
CA GLN A 284 -21.57 -62.67 -51.10
C GLN A 284 -20.39 -63.19 -51.94
N MET A 285 -19.17 -63.20 -51.40
CA MET A 285 -17.99 -63.74 -52.09
C MET A 285 -18.06 -65.25 -52.29
N ARG A 286 -18.68 -65.99 -51.36
CA ARG A 286 -18.98 -67.42 -51.50
C ARG A 286 -20.04 -67.65 -52.57
N LEU A 287 -21.14 -66.91 -52.57
CA LEU A 287 -22.18 -67.00 -53.60
C LEU A 287 -21.64 -66.64 -54.99
N ASN A 288 -20.92 -65.53 -55.14
CA ASN A 288 -20.23 -65.17 -56.38
C ASN A 288 -19.27 -66.28 -56.85
N ARG A 289 -18.60 -66.98 -55.93
CA ARG A 289 -17.71 -68.11 -56.25
C ARG A 289 -18.49 -69.35 -56.67
N GLU A 290 -19.60 -69.67 -55.99
CA GLU A 290 -20.49 -70.79 -56.29
C GLU A 290 -21.22 -70.57 -57.64
N GLU A 291 -21.66 -69.35 -57.93
CA GLU A 291 -22.23 -68.95 -59.22
C GLU A 291 -21.18 -69.05 -60.34
N MET A 292 -19.98 -68.51 -60.14
CA MET A 292 -18.90 -68.63 -61.14
C MET A 292 -18.48 -70.10 -61.34
N GLN A 293 -18.41 -70.91 -60.28
CA GLN A 293 -18.16 -72.34 -60.38
C GLN A 293 -19.28 -73.05 -61.17
N SER A 294 -20.55 -72.78 -60.86
CA SER A 294 -21.70 -73.32 -61.58
C SER A 294 -21.71 -72.91 -63.06
N ILE A 295 -21.30 -71.68 -63.39
CA ILE A 295 -21.11 -71.22 -64.77
C ILE A 295 -19.97 -71.96 -65.47
N TYR A 296 -18.86 -72.27 -64.78
CA TYR A 296 -17.77 -73.08 -65.33
C TYR A 296 -18.16 -74.55 -65.49
N GLU A 297 -18.89 -75.13 -64.54
CA GLU A 297 -19.41 -76.50 -64.59
C GLU A 297 -20.44 -76.66 -65.72
N THR A 298 -21.37 -75.70 -65.85
CA THR A 298 -22.33 -75.65 -66.97
C THR A 298 -21.61 -75.56 -68.30
N LYS A 299 -20.63 -74.66 -68.46
CA LYS A 299 -19.83 -74.55 -69.69
C LYS A 299 -18.99 -75.79 -69.97
N MET A 300 -18.49 -76.48 -68.94
CA MET A 300 -17.78 -77.75 -69.09
C MET A 300 -18.74 -78.84 -69.56
N HIS A 301 -19.95 -78.89 -69.01
CA HIS A 301 -21.01 -79.80 -69.45
C HIS A 301 -21.46 -79.49 -70.88
N ASP A 302 -21.68 -78.23 -71.26
CA ASP A 302 -22.00 -77.79 -72.63
C ASP A 302 -20.91 -78.21 -73.63
N LEU A 303 -19.63 -78.04 -73.26
CA LEU A 303 -18.50 -78.43 -74.09
C LEU A 303 -18.35 -79.96 -74.21
N GLN A 304 -18.65 -80.70 -73.13
CA GLN A 304 -18.71 -82.16 -73.16
C GLN A 304 -19.88 -82.63 -74.03
N ASP A 305 -21.07 -82.05 -73.89
CA ASP A 305 -22.26 -82.33 -74.71
C ASP A 305 -21.98 -82.05 -76.20
N LEU A 306 -21.29 -80.95 -76.52
CA LEU A 306 -20.88 -80.63 -77.89
C LEU A 306 -19.83 -81.60 -78.44
N LEU A 307 -18.92 -82.09 -77.60
CA LEU A 307 -17.92 -83.08 -77.97
C LEU A 307 -18.57 -84.46 -78.20
N ASP A 308 -19.49 -84.87 -77.33
CA ASP A 308 -20.21 -86.14 -77.43
C ASP A 308 -21.22 -86.14 -78.58
N ARG A 309 -21.92 -85.02 -78.83
CA ARG A 309 -22.74 -84.85 -80.06
C ARG A 309 -21.88 -84.95 -81.32
N ARG A 310 -20.73 -84.26 -81.35
CA ARG A 310 -19.78 -84.35 -82.48
C ARG A 310 -19.18 -85.76 -82.63
N SER A 311 -19.03 -86.49 -81.54
CA SER A 311 -18.65 -87.91 -81.53
C SER A 311 -19.77 -88.77 -82.15
N SER A 312 -21.04 -88.52 -81.81
CA SER A 312 -22.18 -89.22 -82.40
C SER A 312 -22.43 -88.89 -83.88
N ASP A 313 -22.24 -87.64 -84.30
CA ASP A 313 -22.25 -87.25 -85.71
C ASP A 313 -21.10 -87.95 -86.47
N SER A 314 -19.94 -88.10 -85.81
CA SER A 314 -18.81 -88.85 -86.35
C SER A 314 -19.04 -90.36 -86.38
N SER A 315 -19.88 -90.95 -85.51
CA SER A 315 -20.24 -92.37 -85.61
C SER A 315 -21.30 -92.61 -86.69
N VAL A 316 -22.31 -91.75 -86.80
CA VAL A 316 -23.33 -91.83 -87.88
C VAL A 316 -22.67 -91.75 -89.25
N THR A 317 -21.74 -90.82 -89.45
CA THR A 317 -21.01 -90.71 -90.74
C THR A 317 -20.05 -91.88 -91.01
N LEU A 318 -19.55 -92.57 -89.97
CA LEU A 318 -18.79 -93.82 -90.13
C LEU A 318 -19.69 -95.01 -90.50
N ASP A 319 -20.88 -95.11 -89.90
CA ASP A 319 -21.87 -96.15 -90.23
C ASP A 319 -22.41 -95.96 -91.66
N GLU A 320 -22.74 -94.73 -92.06
CA GLU A 320 -23.10 -94.38 -93.44
C GLU A 320 -21.99 -94.82 -94.41
N LEU A 321 -20.73 -94.47 -94.14
CA LEU A 321 -19.58 -94.88 -94.95
C LEU A 321 -19.46 -96.42 -95.02
N HIS A 322 -19.76 -97.14 -93.93
CA HIS A 322 -19.78 -98.60 -93.92
C HIS A 322 -20.90 -99.19 -94.81
N THR A 323 -22.07 -98.56 -94.88
CA THR A 323 -23.14 -98.98 -95.82
C THR A 323 -22.81 -98.67 -97.28
N TYR A 324 -22.14 -97.54 -97.57
CA TYR A 324 -21.64 -97.24 -98.91
C TYR A 324 -20.57 -98.24 -99.35
N LYS A 325 -19.66 -98.63 -98.45
CA LYS A 325 -18.61 -99.61 -98.73
C LYS A 325 -19.16 -100.98 -99.11
N THR A 326 -20.07 -101.56 -98.33
CA THR A 326 -20.66 -102.88 -98.62
C THR A 326 -21.50 -102.87 -99.90
N ARG A 327 -22.18 -101.75 -100.20
CA ARG A 327 -22.87 -101.55 -101.48
C ARG A 327 -21.91 -101.50 -102.67
N LEU A 328 -20.72 -100.90 -102.51
CA LEU A 328 -19.70 -100.80 -103.56
C LEU A 328 -19.04 -102.17 -103.82
N GLU A 329 -18.75 -102.93 -102.77
CA GLU A 329 -18.29 -104.32 -102.86
C GLU A 329 -19.29 -105.23 -103.62
N GLY A 330 -20.60 -105.06 -103.36
CA GLY A 330 -21.68 -105.77 -104.06
C GLY A 330 -21.94 -105.34 -105.51
N VAL A 331 -21.37 -104.21 -105.96
CA VAL A 331 -21.36 -103.80 -107.38
C VAL A 331 -20.10 -104.33 -108.08
N ASN A 332 -18.94 -104.30 -107.41
CA ASN A 332 -17.68 -104.80 -107.96
C ASN A 332 -17.73 -106.30 -108.29
N SER A 333 -18.42 -107.12 -107.48
CA SER A 333 -18.64 -108.54 -107.81
C SER A 333 -19.43 -108.73 -109.11
N ARG A 334 -20.47 -107.92 -109.34
CA ARG A 334 -21.25 -107.89 -110.59
C ARG A 334 -20.40 -107.54 -111.81
N ILE A 335 -19.46 -106.61 -111.65
CA ILE A 335 -18.54 -106.20 -112.72
C ILE A 335 -17.61 -107.38 -113.07
N ALA A 336 -16.99 -108.02 -112.08
CA ALA A 336 -16.08 -109.15 -112.30
C ALA A 336 -16.76 -110.35 -112.99
N GLU A 337 -18.02 -110.65 -112.66
CA GLU A 337 -18.83 -111.68 -113.33
C GLU A 337 -19.01 -111.37 -114.83
N LEU A 338 -19.35 -110.11 -115.18
CA LEU A 338 -19.57 -109.68 -116.56
C LEU A 338 -18.27 -109.58 -117.37
N GLU A 339 -17.17 -109.13 -116.75
CA GLU A 339 -15.85 -109.07 -117.39
C GLU A 339 -15.33 -110.46 -117.76
N SER A 340 -15.47 -111.44 -116.86
CA SER A 340 -15.12 -112.85 -117.11
C SER A 340 -15.87 -113.41 -118.34
N LEU A 341 -17.19 -113.19 -118.39
CA LEU A 341 -18.03 -113.66 -119.50
C LEU A 341 -17.66 -112.97 -120.82
N ASN A 342 -17.38 -111.67 -120.79
CA ASN A 342 -16.98 -110.89 -121.97
C ASN A 342 -15.60 -111.32 -122.52
N GLN A 343 -14.63 -111.65 -121.65
CA GLN A 343 -13.35 -112.21 -122.07
C GLN A 343 -13.50 -113.57 -122.79
N SER A 344 -14.42 -114.43 -122.32
CA SER A 344 -14.70 -115.74 -122.94
C SER A 344 -15.30 -115.64 -124.35
N LEU A 345 -16.14 -114.63 -124.60
CA LEU A 345 -16.68 -114.35 -125.93
C LEU A 345 -15.61 -113.72 -126.83
N SER A 346 -14.81 -112.81 -126.28
CA SER A 346 -13.72 -112.13 -127.00
C SER A 346 -12.60 -113.07 -127.46
N SER A 347 -12.33 -114.19 -126.76
CA SER A 347 -11.39 -115.20 -127.24
C SER A 347 -11.93 -115.97 -128.45
N ARG A 348 -13.21 -116.38 -128.40
CA ARG A 348 -13.90 -117.09 -129.50
C ARG A 348 -13.85 -116.33 -130.83
N VAL A 349 -13.98 -114.99 -130.79
CA VAL A 349 -13.95 -114.15 -131.99
C VAL A 349 -12.58 -114.19 -132.67
N ARG A 350 -11.48 -114.00 -131.91
CA ARG A 350 -10.12 -113.96 -132.47
C ARG A 350 -9.69 -115.26 -133.15
N ASP A 351 -10.14 -116.40 -132.65
CA ASP A 351 -9.84 -117.70 -133.27
C ASP A 351 -10.54 -117.89 -134.62
N LEU A 352 -11.74 -117.32 -134.79
CA LEU A 352 -12.46 -117.33 -136.07
C LEU A 352 -11.86 -116.34 -137.07
N GLU A 353 -11.49 -115.13 -136.62
CA GLU A 353 -10.81 -114.12 -137.44
C GLU A 353 -9.47 -114.63 -137.99
N ARG A 354 -8.68 -115.30 -137.15
CA ARG A 354 -7.37 -115.86 -137.53
C ARG A 354 -7.44 -116.92 -138.63
N LEU A 355 -8.50 -117.73 -138.68
CA LEU A 355 -8.70 -118.71 -139.75
C LEU A 355 -9.05 -118.03 -141.08
N LEU A 356 -9.94 -117.03 -141.04
CA LEU A 356 -10.42 -116.34 -142.22
C LEU A 356 -9.33 -115.48 -142.89
N GLU A 357 -8.38 -114.97 -142.10
CA GLU A 357 -7.23 -114.24 -142.65
C GLU A 357 -6.21 -115.17 -143.32
N GLN A 358 -6.02 -116.41 -142.83
CA GLN A 358 -5.12 -117.38 -143.46
C GLN A 358 -5.56 -117.79 -144.88
N GLU A 359 -6.86 -117.91 -145.15
CA GLU A 359 -7.36 -118.20 -146.50
C GLU A 359 -7.11 -117.03 -147.48
N ARG A 360 -7.33 -115.78 -147.04
CA ARG A 360 -7.04 -114.57 -147.83
C ARG A 360 -5.56 -114.46 -148.21
N ASP A 361 -4.69 -114.75 -147.25
CA ASP A 361 -3.24 -114.67 -147.37
C ASP A 361 -2.68 -115.80 -148.28
N TRP A 362 -3.44 -116.89 -148.49
CA TRP A 362 -3.16 -117.90 -149.50
C TRP A 362 -3.56 -117.45 -150.91
N HIS A 363 -4.78 -116.92 -151.08
CA HIS A 363 -5.30 -116.47 -152.39
C HIS A 363 -4.51 -115.30 -153.00
N THR A 364 -4.11 -114.32 -152.19
CA THR A 364 -3.34 -113.14 -152.65
C THR A 364 -1.96 -113.53 -153.21
N ARG A 365 -1.25 -114.46 -152.56
CA ARG A 365 0.04 -114.98 -153.05
C ARG A 365 -0.09 -115.76 -154.36
N ALA A 366 -1.19 -116.50 -154.53
CA ALA A 366 -1.46 -117.23 -155.77
C ALA A 366 -1.74 -116.31 -156.98
N LEU A 367 -2.34 -115.13 -156.76
CA LEU A 367 -2.58 -114.13 -157.79
C LEU A 367 -1.30 -113.42 -158.23
N GLY A 368 -0.53 -112.87 -157.29
CA GLY A 368 0.69 -112.11 -157.61
C GLY A 368 1.71 -112.91 -158.43
N ALA A 369 1.87 -114.20 -158.11
CA ALA A 369 2.74 -115.12 -158.85
C ALA A 369 2.31 -115.34 -160.33
N LYS A 370 1.06 -115.05 -160.69
CA LYS A 370 0.58 -115.09 -162.09
C LYS A 370 0.70 -113.74 -162.79
N GLU A 371 0.62 -112.64 -162.06
CA GLU A 371 0.78 -111.29 -162.61
C GLU A 371 2.25 -110.98 -162.93
N GLU A 372 3.21 -111.45 -162.13
CA GLU A 372 4.64 -111.39 -162.45
C GLU A 372 4.98 -112.16 -163.75
N GLU A 373 4.38 -113.33 -163.96
CA GLU A 373 4.62 -114.15 -165.15
C GLU A 373 4.04 -113.50 -166.42
N ILE A 374 2.92 -112.79 -166.31
CA ILE A 374 2.33 -111.98 -167.40
C ILE A 374 3.21 -110.74 -167.71
N GLN A 375 3.78 -110.08 -166.69
CA GLN A 375 4.69 -108.95 -166.92
C GLN A 375 5.98 -109.40 -167.64
N ARG A 376 6.54 -110.56 -167.25
CA ARG A 376 7.75 -111.13 -167.86
C ARG A 376 7.60 -111.36 -169.36
N LEU A 377 6.52 -112.02 -169.78
CA LEU A 377 6.24 -112.31 -171.19
C LEU A 377 5.97 -111.04 -172.02
N ARG A 378 5.44 -109.98 -171.40
CA ARG A 378 5.26 -108.67 -172.07
C ARG A 378 6.59 -107.96 -172.32
N ALA A 379 7.49 -107.96 -171.34
CA ALA A 379 8.81 -107.35 -171.49
C ALA A 379 9.66 -108.06 -172.56
N GLU A 380 9.59 -109.39 -172.62
CA GLU A 380 10.29 -110.21 -173.62
C GLU A 380 9.78 -109.96 -175.06
N MET A 381 8.46 -109.78 -175.23
CA MET A 381 7.85 -109.37 -176.49
C MET A 381 8.28 -107.95 -176.92
N GLU A 382 8.34 -107.00 -175.98
CA GLU A 382 8.69 -105.61 -176.28
C GLU A 382 10.18 -105.45 -176.61
N GLN A 383 11.06 -106.25 -175.98
CA GLN A 383 12.48 -106.33 -176.36
C GLN A 383 12.66 -106.83 -177.80
N GLN A 384 11.97 -107.90 -178.21
CA GLN A 384 12.08 -108.41 -179.59
C GLN A 384 11.64 -107.37 -180.64
N LEU A 385 10.66 -106.51 -180.33
CA LEU A 385 10.23 -105.44 -181.24
C LEU A 385 11.28 -104.32 -181.39
N VAL A 386 12.15 -104.12 -180.40
CA VAL A 386 13.32 -103.21 -180.53
C VAL A 386 14.40 -103.87 -181.38
N GLU A 387 14.75 -105.13 -181.10
CA GLU A 387 15.80 -105.87 -181.83
C GLU A 387 15.50 -105.98 -183.34
N TYR A 388 14.23 -106.18 -183.73
CA TYR A 388 13.82 -106.16 -185.14
C TYR A 388 13.88 -104.77 -185.79
N ARG A 389 13.79 -103.69 -185.01
CA ARG A 389 13.86 -102.31 -185.50
C ARG A 389 15.31 -101.89 -185.74
N ASP A 390 16.19 -102.17 -184.80
CA ASP A 390 17.63 -101.90 -184.93
C ASP A 390 18.23 -102.66 -186.12
N LEU A 391 17.78 -103.91 -186.36
CA LEU A 391 18.18 -104.70 -187.54
C LEU A 391 17.72 -104.09 -188.87
N LEU A 392 16.56 -103.42 -188.90
CA LEU A 392 16.07 -102.70 -190.08
C LEU A 392 16.96 -101.49 -190.38
N ASP A 393 17.29 -100.68 -189.35
CA ASP A 393 18.13 -99.50 -189.50
C ASP A 393 19.58 -99.86 -189.90
N ILE A 394 20.14 -100.95 -189.37
CA ILE A 394 21.44 -101.51 -189.80
C ILE A 394 21.41 -101.91 -191.29
N LYS A 395 20.33 -102.54 -191.76
CA LYS A 395 20.21 -102.93 -193.17
C LYS A 395 20.00 -101.72 -194.10
N VAL A 396 19.39 -100.64 -193.62
CA VAL A 396 19.27 -99.37 -194.36
C VAL A 396 20.61 -98.63 -194.44
N ALA A 397 21.51 -98.76 -193.45
CA ALA A 397 22.87 -98.26 -193.58
C ALA A 397 23.63 -98.91 -194.76
N LEU A 398 23.42 -100.22 -194.98
CA LEU A 398 23.98 -100.96 -196.12
C LEU A 398 23.37 -100.58 -197.49
N ASP A 399 22.21 -99.91 -197.54
CA ASP A 399 21.66 -99.39 -198.81
C ASP A 399 22.48 -98.21 -199.37
N LEU A 400 23.19 -97.46 -198.52
CA LEU A 400 23.88 -96.23 -198.94
C LEU A 400 25.27 -96.49 -199.54
N GLU A 401 26.05 -97.40 -198.96
CA GLU A 401 27.49 -97.52 -199.31
C GLU A 401 27.71 -98.10 -200.71
N ILE A 402 27.00 -99.17 -201.08
CA ILE A 402 27.14 -99.78 -202.42
C ILE A 402 26.54 -98.86 -203.50
N ALA A 403 25.51 -98.07 -203.18
CA ALA A 403 24.92 -97.09 -204.08
C ALA A 403 25.92 -95.96 -204.44
N ALA A 404 26.69 -95.47 -203.45
CA ALA A 404 27.69 -94.43 -203.65
C ALA A 404 28.82 -94.87 -204.61
N TYR A 405 29.30 -96.11 -204.51
CA TYR A 405 30.46 -96.59 -205.28
C TYR A 405 30.17 -97.02 -206.74
N ARG A 406 28.93 -96.92 -207.22
CA ARG A 406 28.62 -97.05 -208.66
C ARG A 406 27.76 -95.93 -209.26
N LYS A 407 27.07 -95.10 -208.45
CA LYS A 407 26.34 -93.92 -208.96
C LYS A 407 27.14 -92.61 -208.93
N LEU A 408 28.48 -92.69 -208.90
CA LEU A 408 29.38 -91.55 -209.12
C LEU A 408 30.26 -91.71 -210.39
N LEU A 409 29.82 -92.61 -211.26
CA LEU A 409 30.17 -92.68 -212.68
C LEU A 409 28.90 -93.23 -213.37
N GLU A 410 27.71 -92.55 -213.26
CA GLU A 410 27.45 -91.10 -213.02
C GLU A 410 26.11 -90.72 -212.21
N GLY A 411 26.10 -89.73 -211.24
CA GLY A 411 25.05 -88.67 -210.79
C GLY A 411 23.88 -88.70 -209.65
N GLU A 412 23.96 -87.94 -208.44
CA GLU A 412 23.15 -86.81 -207.58
C GLU A 412 21.89 -86.81 -206.43
N GLU A 413 21.52 -86.14 -205.09
CA GLU A 413 21.80 -85.05 -203.73
C GLU A 413 20.98 -84.80 -202.11
N THR A 414 21.21 -83.96 -200.86
CA THR A 414 20.38 -83.49 -199.38
C THR A 414 20.78 -82.58 -197.85
N ARG A 415 20.00 -81.85 -196.74
CA ARG A 415 20.27 -81.10 -195.17
C ARG A 415 19.30 -80.18 -193.90
N LEU A 416 19.48 -79.80 -192.42
CA LEU A 416 18.66 -78.88 -191.17
C LEU A 416 18.95 -78.34 -189.44
N ASN A 417 18.25 -77.44 -188.40
CA ASN A 417 18.37 -77.00 -186.71
C ASN A 417 17.52 -75.85 -185.55
N ILE A 418 17.46 -75.61 -184.03
CA ILE A 418 16.89 -74.43 -182.83
C ILE A 418 16.68 -74.33 -181.00
N THR A 419 16.44 -73.22 -179.98
CA THR A 419 15.96 -73.03 -178.29
C THR A 419 15.88 -71.68 -177.05
N PRO A 420 15.22 -71.48 -175.67
CA PRO A 420 14.98 -70.25 -174.46
C PRO A 420 14.53 -70.13 -172.68
N SER A 421 14.44 -69.03 -171.62
CA SER A 421 13.81 -68.78 -169.99
C SER A 421 13.81 -67.45 -168.73
N SER A 422 13.12 -67.19 -167.38
CA SER A 422 13.16 -66.05 -166.05
C SER A 422 12.25 -65.72 -164.50
N SER A 423 12.41 -64.79 -163.29
CA SER A 423 11.49 -64.27 -161.89
C SER A 423 11.76 -63.27 -160.37
N PRO A 424 10.94 -62.87 -159.13
CA PRO A 424 10.93 -61.71 -157.82
C PRO A 424 10.19 -61.52 -156.15
N ALA A 425 10.32 -60.54 -154.98
CA ALA A 425 9.50 -60.14 -153.48
C ALA A 425 9.78 -59.04 -152.03
N GLY A 426 8.94 -58.58 -150.84
CA GLY A 426 9.15 -57.82 -149.27
C GLY A 426 8.20 -56.83 -148.07
N SER A 427 8.29 -56.47 -146.59
CA SER A 427 7.57 -55.37 -145.42
C SER A 427 7.54 -55.15 -143.61
N THR A 428 7.19 -54.04 -142.62
CA THR A 428 6.77 -53.81 -140.92
C THR A 428 6.71 -52.43 -139.73
N GLU A 429 6.14 -52.22 -138.32
CA GLU A 429 5.93 -50.95 -137.13
C GLU A 429 5.51 -50.84 -135.35
N MET A 430 5.54 -49.75 -134.27
CA MET A 430 4.83 -49.37 -132.72
C MET A 430 5.17 -48.31 -131.26
N PHE A 431 4.34 -47.84 -130.08
CA PHE A 431 4.44 -47.32 -128.39
C PHE A 431 4.03 -45.93 -127.30
N VAL A 432 3.88 -45.75 -125.77
CA VAL A 432 3.36 -44.56 -124.60
C VAL A 432 3.49 -44.29 -122.80
N THR A 433 3.17 -43.17 -121.82
CA THR A 433 2.97 -42.90 -120.09
C THR A 433 2.81 -41.48 -118.96
N PRO A 434 2.50 -41.27 -117.47
CA PRO A 434 2.08 -39.96 -116.40
C PRO A 434 2.03 -39.28 -114.68
N LEU A 435 2.04 -38.92 -113.19
CA LEU A 435 1.63 -37.65 -112.07
C LEU A 435 1.75 -37.39 -110.25
N ARG A 436 1.50 -36.24 -109.28
CA ARG A 436 1.67 -35.82 -107.57
C ARG A 436 0.98 -34.55 -106.43
N GLY A 437 1.18 -34.20 -104.96
CA GLY A 437 0.67 -32.98 -103.81
C GLY A 437 0.88 -32.62 -102.02
N THR A 438 0.48 -31.49 -101.08
CA THR A 438 0.75 -30.99 -99.40
C THR A 438 -0.06 -29.91 -98.19
N LYS A 439 0.28 -29.35 -96.79
CA LYS A 439 -0.42 -28.36 -95.50
C LYS A 439 0.14 -27.66 -93.90
N ARG A 440 -0.46 -26.73 -92.83
CA ARG A 440 -0.10 -26.14 -91.20
C ARG A 440 -0.84 -24.98 -90.01
N LYS A 441 -0.55 -24.52 -88.57
CA LYS A 441 -1.14 -23.46 -87.31
C LYS A 441 -0.38 -22.81 -85.80
N ARG A 442 -0.57 -22.04 -84.48
CA ARG A 442 -1.37 -21.15 -83.20
C ARG A 442 -0.60 -20.20 -81.85
N THR A 443 -0.77 -19.44 -80.53
CA THR A 443 -1.54 -18.73 -79.13
C THR A 443 -0.81 -17.64 -77.89
N PHE A 444 -1.01 -16.91 -76.57
CA PHE A 444 -1.83 -16.27 -75.20
C PHE A 444 -1.27 -15.22 -73.82
N MET A 445 -1.91 -14.61 -72.58
CA MET A 445 -1.50 -13.51 -71.30
C MET A 445 -2.22 -12.96 -69.72
N SER A 446 -1.78 -12.07 -68.57
CA SER A 446 -2.42 -11.45 -67.08
C SER A 446 -1.86 -10.30 -65.79
N HIS A 447 -2.46 -9.72 -64.52
CA HIS A 447 -2.02 -8.66 -63.21
C HIS A 447 -2.78 -8.10 -61.67
N HIS A 448 -2.35 -7.23 -60.49
CA HIS A 448 -2.99 -6.64 -58.99
C HIS A 448 -2.44 -5.44 -57.74
N GLU A 449 -3.06 -4.82 -56.49
CA GLU A 449 -2.61 -3.73 -55.22
C GLU A 449 -3.31 -3.24 -53.60
N GLU A 450 -3.01 -2.17 -52.57
CA GLU A 450 -3.34 -1.78 -50.93
C GLU A 450 -3.14 -0.32 -49.96
N GLN A 451 -3.02 -0.14 -48.52
CA GLN A 451 -2.65 1.09 -47.51
C GLN A 451 -2.17 0.86 -45.92
N SER A 452 -1.74 1.84 -45.03
CA SER A 452 -0.95 1.68 -43.68
C SER A 452 -1.32 2.48 -42.34
N ASN A 453 -0.95 2.01 -41.10
CA ASN A 453 -1.27 2.60 -39.74
C ASN A 453 -0.30 2.31 -38.53
N THR A 454 -0.46 2.99 -37.36
CA THR A 454 0.14 2.63 -36.04
C THR A 454 -0.91 2.17 -35.01
N ASP A 455 -0.67 1.09 -34.27
CA ASP A 455 -1.65 0.48 -33.35
C ASP A 455 -1.15 0.35 -31.89
N ALA A 456 -2.07 0.50 -30.93
CA ALA A 456 -1.81 0.44 -29.49
C ALA A 456 -2.86 -0.46 -28.82
N GLN A 457 -2.51 -1.73 -28.61
CA GLN A 457 -3.45 -2.74 -28.12
C GLN A 457 -3.83 -2.50 -26.65
N VAL A 458 -5.07 -2.07 -26.43
CA VAL A 458 -5.70 -1.93 -25.11
C VAL A 458 -6.76 -3.02 -24.96
N THR A 459 -6.85 -3.63 -23.79
CA THR A 459 -7.87 -4.62 -23.46
C THR A 459 -8.40 -4.34 -22.06
N ALA A 460 -9.70 -4.09 -21.93
CA ALA A 460 -10.33 -3.74 -20.67
C ALA A 460 -11.58 -4.60 -20.43
N SER A 461 -11.85 -4.91 -19.17
CA SER A 461 -13.00 -5.70 -18.72
C SER A 461 -13.47 -5.22 -17.34
N ALA A 462 -14.77 -5.26 -17.10
CA ALA A 462 -15.36 -4.93 -15.81
C ALA A 462 -16.58 -5.81 -15.54
N LYS A 463 -16.59 -6.49 -14.40
CA LYS A 463 -17.65 -7.37 -13.89
C LYS A 463 -18.63 -6.60 -12.99
N GLY A 464 -19.00 -5.38 -13.39
CA GLY A 464 -19.92 -4.53 -12.64
C GLY A 464 -19.86 -3.05 -13.03
N ASP A 465 -20.43 -2.22 -12.14
CA ASP A 465 -20.63 -0.78 -12.31
C ASP A 465 -19.33 0.05 -12.33
N ILE A 466 -18.21 -0.50 -11.83
CA ILE A 466 -16.92 0.19 -11.74
C ILE A 466 -15.91 -0.40 -12.71
N GLU A 467 -15.18 0.46 -13.43
CA GLU A 467 -14.12 0.06 -14.36
C GLU A 467 -12.84 0.88 -14.24
N VAL A 468 -11.73 0.35 -14.74
CA VAL A 468 -10.47 1.10 -14.92
C VAL A 468 -10.53 1.78 -16.28
N SER A 469 -11.08 2.99 -16.32
CA SER A 469 -11.36 3.72 -17.57
C SER A 469 -10.10 4.19 -18.28
N ASP A 470 -9.02 4.50 -17.54
CA ASP A 470 -7.69 4.72 -18.11
C ASP A 470 -6.53 4.36 -17.18
N HIS A 471 -5.35 4.11 -17.74
CA HIS A 471 -4.10 4.14 -16.99
C HIS A 471 -2.93 4.61 -17.87
N CYS A 472 -2.00 5.36 -17.28
CA CYS A 472 -0.79 5.78 -17.98
C CYS A 472 0.26 4.64 -17.99
N ILE A 473 0.62 4.17 -19.19
CA ILE A 473 1.72 3.22 -19.45
C ILE A 473 3.03 3.74 -18.82
N ASP A 474 3.27 5.05 -18.90
CA ASP A 474 4.50 5.71 -18.42
C ASP A 474 4.50 5.97 -16.89
N GLY A 475 3.52 5.44 -16.15
CA GLY A 475 3.51 5.44 -14.67
C GLY A 475 2.88 6.67 -13.99
N ARG A 476 2.30 7.63 -14.74
CA ARG A 476 1.81 8.90 -14.17
C ARG A 476 0.53 8.78 -13.34
N TYR A 477 -0.49 8.07 -13.83
CA TYR A 477 -1.79 7.95 -13.17
C TYR A 477 -2.53 6.64 -13.50
N VAL A 478 -3.58 6.36 -12.73
CA VAL A 478 -4.64 5.38 -13.00
C VAL A 478 -5.98 6.05 -12.73
N THR A 479 -6.97 5.88 -13.61
CA THR A 479 -8.33 6.43 -13.44
C THR A 479 -9.36 5.31 -13.33
N VAL A 480 -10.22 5.42 -12.33
CA VAL A 480 -11.34 4.51 -12.05
C VAL A 480 -12.65 5.27 -12.27
N HIS A 481 -13.60 4.68 -12.98
CA HIS A 481 -14.87 5.30 -13.35
C HIS A 481 -16.06 4.46 -12.88
N ASN A 482 -17.13 5.14 -12.42
CA ASN A 482 -18.41 4.51 -12.14
C ASN A 482 -19.37 4.73 -13.32
N LYS A 483 -19.53 3.70 -14.15
CA LYS A 483 -20.50 3.67 -15.26
C LYS A 483 -21.90 3.18 -14.83
N GLY A 484 -22.05 2.75 -13.58
CA GLY A 484 -23.33 2.33 -13.01
C GLY A 484 -24.24 3.51 -12.68
N THR A 485 -25.51 3.18 -12.41
CA THR A 485 -26.55 4.15 -12.02
C THR A 485 -26.65 4.39 -10.51
N LYS A 486 -25.77 3.76 -9.71
CA LYS A 486 -25.78 3.81 -8.23
C LYS A 486 -24.42 4.25 -7.69
N GLU A 487 -24.43 4.88 -6.51
CA GLU A 487 -23.20 5.20 -5.77
C GLU A 487 -22.59 3.93 -5.17
N VAL A 488 -21.29 3.73 -5.37
CA VAL A 488 -20.58 2.52 -4.93
C VAL A 488 -19.58 2.88 -3.81
N PRO A 489 -19.59 2.19 -2.66
CA PRO A 489 -18.57 2.34 -1.64
C PRO A 489 -17.28 1.61 -2.07
N LEU A 490 -16.21 2.36 -2.32
CA LEU A 490 -14.87 1.82 -2.59
C LEU A 490 -14.09 1.54 -1.30
N GLY A 491 -14.76 1.57 -0.13
CA GLY A 491 -14.15 1.46 1.19
C GLY A 491 -13.28 0.21 1.35
N GLY A 492 -11.96 0.37 1.34
CA GLY A 492 -11.01 -0.73 1.48
C GLY A 492 -10.69 -1.52 0.20
N TRP A 493 -11.29 -1.16 -0.94
CA TRP A 493 -10.93 -1.69 -2.27
C TRP A 493 -9.47 -1.37 -2.61
N LYS A 494 -8.88 -2.16 -3.52
CA LYS A 494 -7.48 -2.03 -3.94
C LYS A 494 -7.38 -1.83 -5.45
N VAL A 495 -6.48 -0.94 -5.87
CA VAL A 495 -6.03 -0.82 -7.26
C VAL A 495 -4.62 -1.40 -7.32
N HIS A 496 -4.49 -2.59 -7.90
CA HIS A 496 -3.21 -3.26 -8.12
C HIS A 496 -2.75 -2.98 -9.55
N SER A 497 -1.48 -2.62 -9.75
CA SER A 497 -0.92 -2.33 -11.07
C SER A 497 0.43 -3.01 -11.19
N LYS A 498 0.69 -3.59 -12.37
CA LYS A 498 1.89 -4.39 -12.67
C LYS A 498 2.39 -4.07 -14.07
N ALA A 499 3.69 -3.84 -14.21
CA ALA A 499 4.37 -3.69 -15.51
C ALA A 499 5.71 -4.43 -15.46
N GLY A 500 5.84 -5.51 -16.23
CA GLY A 500 6.95 -6.44 -16.12
C GLY A 500 7.07 -7.01 -14.70
N ASN A 501 8.23 -6.80 -14.07
CA ASN A 501 8.52 -7.26 -12.71
C ASN A 501 8.06 -6.29 -11.62
N ASP A 502 7.78 -5.02 -11.94
CA ASP A 502 7.37 -4.01 -10.96
C ASP A 502 5.86 -4.10 -10.70
N GLU A 503 5.46 -4.19 -9.43
CA GLU A 503 4.06 -4.15 -9.01
C GLU A 503 3.83 -3.20 -7.82
N PHE A 504 2.66 -2.55 -7.81
CA PHE A 504 2.24 -1.63 -6.75
C PHE A 504 0.74 -1.76 -6.47
N THR A 505 0.33 -1.61 -5.20
CA THR A 505 -1.08 -1.69 -4.81
C THR A 505 -1.50 -0.47 -4.00
N PHE A 506 -2.34 0.38 -4.58
CA PHE A 506 -3.04 1.45 -3.86
C PHE A 506 -4.28 0.91 -3.14
N LYS A 507 -4.66 1.49 -2.01
CA LYS A 507 -5.84 1.09 -1.23
C LYS A 507 -6.69 2.31 -0.86
N PHE A 508 -7.99 2.24 -1.15
CA PHE A 508 -8.94 3.28 -0.79
C PHE A 508 -9.21 3.30 0.73
N GLN A 509 -9.42 4.51 1.27
CA GLN A 509 -9.81 4.69 2.68
C GLN A 509 -11.22 4.15 2.94
N ARG A 510 -11.50 3.72 4.18
CA ARG A 510 -12.76 3.03 4.54
C ARG A 510 -14.05 3.79 4.22
N THR A 511 -14.00 5.12 4.14
CA THR A 511 -15.14 6.01 3.94
C THR A 511 -15.33 6.50 2.49
N TYR A 512 -14.55 6.00 1.54
CA TYR A 512 -14.58 6.50 0.16
C TYR A 512 -15.77 5.92 -0.64
N THR A 513 -16.52 6.79 -1.32
CA THR A 513 -17.60 6.43 -2.25
C THR A 513 -17.39 7.08 -3.61
N ILE A 514 -17.93 6.47 -4.67
CA ILE A 514 -17.91 7.00 -6.04
C ILE A 514 -19.34 7.10 -6.59
N LYS A 515 -19.77 8.32 -6.90
CA LYS A 515 -21.12 8.62 -7.41
C LYS A 515 -21.31 8.12 -8.86
N PRO A 516 -22.57 7.90 -9.31
CA PRO A 516 -22.86 7.56 -10.72
C PRO A 516 -22.20 8.55 -11.69
N GLY A 517 -21.58 8.05 -12.75
CA GLY A 517 -20.89 8.86 -13.76
C GLY A 517 -19.61 9.57 -13.29
N ALA A 518 -19.21 9.45 -12.01
CA ALA A 518 -18.00 10.07 -11.51
C ALA A 518 -16.75 9.25 -11.86
N SER A 519 -15.60 9.93 -11.88
CA SER A 519 -14.28 9.32 -12.04
C SER A 519 -13.36 9.77 -10.91
N ILE A 520 -12.44 8.89 -10.51
CA ILE A 520 -11.38 9.16 -9.54
C ILE A 520 -10.05 8.86 -10.21
N THR A 521 -9.14 9.84 -10.25
CA THR A 521 -7.78 9.65 -10.76
C THR A 521 -6.79 9.57 -9.60
N ILE A 522 -5.91 8.59 -9.64
CA ILE A 522 -4.87 8.34 -8.65
C ILE A 522 -3.51 8.62 -9.30
N TRP A 523 -2.92 9.75 -8.93
CA TRP A 523 -1.65 10.25 -9.44
C TRP A 523 -0.45 9.72 -8.65
N SER A 524 0.64 9.50 -9.38
CA SER A 524 1.97 9.28 -8.83
C SER A 524 2.48 10.53 -8.08
N SER A 525 3.24 10.32 -7.01
CA SER A 525 3.75 11.39 -6.13
C SER A 525 4.62 12.45 -6.83
N ASP A 526 5.18 12.14 -8.00
CA ASP A 526 6.06 13.00 -8.80
C ASP A 526 5.34 13.78 -9.90
N CYS A 527 4.03 13.63 -10.07
CA CYS A 527 3.27 14.29 -11.14
C CYS A 527 2.93 15.76 -10.88
N GLY A 528 3.26 16.31 -9.70
CA GLY A 528 3.04 17.72 -9.35
C GLY A 528 1.58 18.16 -9.19
N VAL A 529 0.63 17.21 -9.23
CA VAL A 529 -0.80 17.47 -9.08
C VAL A 529 -1.16 17.70 -7.61
N THR A 530 -2.06 18.66 -7.35
CA THR A 530 -2.59 18.93 -6.00
C THR A 530 -3.61 17.87 -5.61
N HIS A 531 -3.46 17.29 -4.42
CA HIS A 531 -4.41 16.33 -3.86
C HIS A 531 -5.75 17.02 -3.52
N ASN A 532 -6.82 16.63 -4.20
CA ASN A 532 -8.16 17.21 -4.08
C ASN A 532 -9.25 16.11 -4.09
N PRO A 533 -9.48 15.41 -2.96
CA PRO A 533 -10.52 14.38 -2.87
C PRO A 533 -11.93 15.03 -2.94
N PRO A 534 -12.95 14.34 -3.50
CA PRO A 534 -12.94 12.91 -3.82
C PRO A 534 -12.35 12.54 -5.20
N GLY A 535 -12.19 13.49 -6.13
CA GLY A 535 -11.79 13.21 -7.51
C GLY A 535 -10.29 12.94 -7.72
N GLU A 536 -9.43 13.76 -7.11
CA GLU A 536 -7.98 13.75 -7.38
C GLU A 536 -7.19 13.22 -6.17
N LEU A 537 -6.80 11.95 -6.25
CA LEU A 537 -5.96 11.27 -5.27
C LEU A 537 -4.49 11.37 -5.67
N VAL A 538 -3.61 11.72 -4.75
CA VAL A 538 -2.15 11.73 -4.99
C VAL A 538 -1.50 10.78 -3.99
N MET A 539 -0.69 9.85 -4.50
CA MET A 539 0.00 8.88 -3.66
C MET A 539 1.13 9.56 -2.85
N ARG A 540 1.35 9.11 -1.61
CA ARG A 540 2.42 9.66 -0.75
C ARG A 540 3.73 8.91 -0.99
N ASN A 541 4.71 9.60 -1.60
CA ASN A 541 6.08 9.14 -1.83
C ASN A 541 6.22 7.81 -2.62
N THR A 542 5.18 7.38 -3.33
CA THR A 542 5.20 6.19 -4.21
C THR A 542 4.80 6.56 -5.64
N LYS A 543 5.10 5.66 -6.58
CA LYS A 543 4.83 5.81 -8.01
C LYS A 543 4.14 4.56 -8.56
N TRP A 544 3.41 4.70 -9.66
CA TRP A 544 2.91 3.53 -10.38
C TRP A 544 4.04 2.87 -11.19
N PRO A 545 4.02 1.55 -11.38
CA PRO A 545 4.98 0.89 -12.27
C PRO A 545 4.80 1.37 -13.72
N LYS A 546 5.90 1.32 -14.46
CA LYS A 546 6.02 1.78 -15.85
C LYS A 546 6.63 0.66 -16.69
N GLY A 547 6.17 0.50 -17.93
CA GLY A 547 6.67 -0.55 -18.82
C GLY A 547 5.81 -0.70 -20.06
N GLU A 548 6.36 -1.28 -21.13
CA GLU A 548 5.73 -1.34 -22.47
C GLU A 548 4.42 -2.14 -22.50
N GLN A 549 4.28 -3.09 -21.57
CA GLN A 549 3.04 -3.80 -21.26
C GLN A 549 2.71 -3.59 -19.79
N LYS A 550 1.51 -3.08 -19.51
CA LYS A 550 1.03 -2.76 -18.17
C LYS A 550 -0.39 -3.28 -17.98
N ARG A 551 -0.63 -4.01 -16.89
CA ARG A 551 -1.96 -4.44 -16.44
C ARG A 551 -2.29 -3.82 -15.09
N THR A 552 -3.51 -3.30 -14.97
CA THR A 552 -4.03 -2.68 -13.76
C THR A 552 -5.37 -3.32 -13.42
N THR A 553 -5.49 -3.92 -12.25
CA THR A 553 -6.67 -4.64 -11.75
C THR A 553 -7.28 -3.90 -10.57
N LEU A 554 -8.61 -3.87 -10.52
CA LEU A 554 -9.39 -3.36 -9.41
C LEU A 554 -9.95 -4.55 -8.62
N ILE A 555 -9.69 -4.56 -7.32
CA ILE A 555 -9.96 -5.70 -6.43
C ILE A 555 -10.87 -5.23 -5.29
N ASN A 556 -12.00 -5.92 -5.12
CA ASN A 556 -12.98 -5.65 -4.06
C ASN A 556 -12.43 -6.01 -2.66
N THR A 557 -13.16 -5.66 -1.59
CA THR A 557 -12.89 -6.12 -0.21
C THR A 557 -12.66 -7.62 -0.12
N ASP A 558 -13.39 -8.38 -0.93
CA ASP A 558 -13.48 -9.85 -0.88
C ASP A 558 -12.39 -10.53 -1.73
N GLY A 559 -11.40 -9.77 -2.21
CA GLY A 559 -10.26 -10.28 -3.00
C GLY A 559 -10.55 -10.56 -4.48
N GLN A 560 -11.79 -10.38 -4.95
CA GLN A 560 -12.18 -10.64 -6.33
C GLN A 560 -11.73 -9.52 -7.29
N GLU A 561 -11.17 -9.88 -8.45
CA GLU A 561 -10.96 -8.95 -9.57
C GLU A 561 -12.32 -8.53 -10.17
N VAL A 562 -12.72 -7.28 -9.90
CA VAL A 562 -13.97 -6.69 -10.39
C VAL A 562 -13.79 -5.90 -11.68
N ALA A 563 -12.59 -5.39 -11.97
CA ALA A 563 -12.25 -4.84 -13.27
C ALA A 563 -10.75 -4.97 -13.57
N HIS A 564 -10.37 -4.92 -14.84
CA HIS A 564 -8.98 -4.73 -15.25
C HIS A 564 -8.87 -3.94 -16.55
N ARG A 565 -7.72 -3.28 -16.72
CA ARG A 565 -7.27 -2.71 -17.99
C ARG A 565 -5.83 -3.14 -18.21
N GLU A 566 -5.55 -3.67 -19.38
CA GLU A 566 -4.22 -3.99 -19.89
C GLU A 566 -3.94 -3.13 -21.12
N SER A 567 -2.69 -2.70 -21.30
CA SER A 567 -2.28 -1.84 -22.41
C SER A 567 -0.86 -2.16 -22.82
N ARG A 568 -0.65 -2.38 -24.13
CA ARG A 568 0.63 -2.78 -24.72
C ARG A 568 1.00 -1.85 -25.87
N ARG A 569 2.17 -1.24 -25.79
CA ARG A 569 2.71 -0.34 -26.82
C ARG A 569 3.55 -1.16 -27.81
N HIS A 570 3.05 -1.36 -29.04
CA HIS A 570 3.83 -1.94 -30.13
C HIS A 570 4.41 -0.83 -31.02
N GLN A 571 5.65 -1.00 -31.48
CA GLN A 571 6.21 -0.26 -32.61
C GLN A 571 6.72 -1.27 -33.64
N PHE A 572 6.29 -1.10 -34.89
CA PHE A 572 6.83 -1.83 -36.03
C PHE A 572 7.29 -0.84 -37.09
N SER A 573 8.56 -0.95 -37.49
CA SER A 573 9.08 -0.34 -38.71
C SER A 573 9.27 -1.44 -39.76
N ARG A 574 8.72 -1.26 -40.96
CA ARG A 574 8.99 -2.13 -42.12
C ARG A 574 9.86 -1.40 -43.13
N LEU A 575 11.02 -1.97 -43.41
CA LEU A 575 11.76 -1.72 -44.65
C LEU A 575 11.28 -2.74 -45.68
N THR A 576 11.15 -2.31 -46.94
CA THR A 576 10.82 -3.16 -48.08
C THR A 576 11.88 -3.03 -49.14
N GLU A 577 12.55 -4.14 -49.45
CA GLU A 577 13.56 -4.23 -50.51
C GLU A 577 13.18 -5.35 -51.49
N ARG A 578 13.49 -5.17 -52.78
CA ARG A 578 13.09 -6.09 -53.85
C ARG A 578 14.28 -6.90 -54.36
N SER A 579 14.07 -8.18 -54.65
CA SER A 579 14.84 -8.91 -55.66
C SER A 579 13.95 -9.93 -56.39
N SER A 580 14.40 -10.43 -57.54
CA SER A 580 13.62 -11.34 -58.39
C SER A 580 14.53 -12.22 -59.26
N GLY A 581 14.21 -13.51 -59.36
CA GLY A 581 14.93 -14.52 -60.16
C GLY A 581 14.44 -15.91 -59.72
N ILE A 582 13.50 -16.57 -60.41
CA ILE A 582 13.59 -17.23 -61.73
C ILE A 582 14.47 -18.49 -61.71
N GLY A 583 13.79 -19.64 -61.64
CA GLY A 583 14.03 -20.80 -62.52
C GLY A 583 15.19 -21.74 -62.21
N GLY A 584 14.87 -22.99 -61.82
CA GLY A 584 15.85 -24.08 -61.79
C GLY A 584 15.33 -25.39 -61.19
N ALA A 585 15.13 -26.40 -62.01
CA ALA A 585 14.97 -27.82 -61.66
C ALA A 585 15.60 -28.65 -62.80
N PRO A 586 15.84 -29.97 -62.65
CA PRO A 586 15.69 -30.86 -61.48
C PRO A 586 17.00 -31.60 -61.11
N GLY A 587 16.98 -32.55 -60.16
CA GLY A 587 18.03 -33.60 -60.12
C GLY A 587 18.34 -34.31 -58.80
N PHE A 588 17.72 -35.47 -58.59
CA PHE A 588 18.32 -36.76 -58.15
C PHE A 588 19.49 -36.83 -57.14
N ARG A 589 19.28 -37.69 -56.10
CA ARG A 589 20.26 -38.62 -55.48
C ARG A 589 21.44 -38.03 -54.69
N SER A 590 22.07 -38.74 -53.75
CA SER A 590 21.72 -39.91 -52.93
C SER A 590 22.73 -40.02 -51.79
N ASP A 591 22.35 -40.62 -50.65
CA ASP A 591 23.22 -41.47 -49.80
C ASP A 591 24.45 -40.77 -49.14
N HIS A 592 25.11 -41.24 -48.08
CA HIS A 592 24.76 -42.08 -46.93
C HIS A 592 25.95 -41.99 -45.93
N ILE A 593 25.69 -42.02 -44.60
CA ILE A 593 26.42 -42.87 -43.60
C ILE A 593 27.92 -42.49 -43.30
N PHE A 594 28.55 -42.64 -42.12
CA PHE A 594 28.28 -43.33 -40.82
C PHE A 594 28.99 -42.63 -39.62
N HIS A 595 28.58 -42.97 -38.38
CA HIS A 595 29.39 -43.24 -37.15
C HIS A 595 30.52 -42.27 -36.65
N ASP A 596 30.85 -42.18 -35.34
CA ASP A 596 30.23 -42.66 -34.10
C ASP A 596 30.76 -41.95 -32.83
N ASN A 597 30.30 -42.43 -31.65
CA ASN A 597 30.65 -42.06 -30.26
C ASN A 597 29.87 -40.82 -29.76
N VAL A 598 28.81 -40.93 -28.94
CA VAL A 598 28.52 -41.75 -27.73
C VAL A 598 29.29 -41.29 -26.49
N ASP A 599 28.54 -40.70 -25.55
CA ASP A 599 28.70 -40.88 -24.10
C ASP A 599 27.29 -40.88 -23.48
N PRO A 600 26.92 -41.74 -22.49
CA PRO A 600 25.52 -42.05 -22.21
C PRO A 600 24.99 -41.53 -20.86
N ASN A 601 23.91 -40.73 -20.87
CA ASN A 601 22.91 -40.66 -19.78
C ASN A 601 21.66 -39.81 -20.16
N ASP A 602 20.71 -40.40 -20.90
CA ASP A 602 19.31 -39.92 -20.99
C ASP A 602 18.37 -41.13 -21.16
N PRO A 603 17.49 -41.35 -20.17
CA PRO A 603 16.25 -42.08 -20.39
C PRO A 603 15.04 -41.34 -19.78
N ASN A 604 14.52 -40.30 -20.44
CA ASN A 604 13.35 -40.50 -21.32
C ASN A 604 12.58 -39.21 -21.70
N ARG A 605 12.76 -38.84 -22.96
CA ARG A 605 11.86 -38.09 -23.86
C ARG A 605 10.35 -38.16 -23.61
N CYS A 606 9.67 -37.09 -24.02
CA CYS A 606 8.23 -37.08 -24.30
C CYS A 606 7.85 -37.89 -25.56
N SER A 607 6.59 -38.35 -25.61
CA SER A 607 5.88 -38.58 -26.88
C SER A 607 4.36 -38.61 -26.70
N ILE A 608 3.65 -37.73 -27.42
CA ILE A 608 2.21 -37.82 -27.79
C ILE A 608 1.22 -37.71 -26.61
N MET A 609 0.17 -36.88 -26.64
CA MET A 609 -0.34 -35.99 -27.72
C MET A 609 0.14 -34.53 -27.55
#